data_AF-A0A5E6S7N2-F1
#
_entry.id   AF-A0A5E6S7N2-F1
#
_cell.length_a   1.000
_cell.length_b   1.000
_cell.length_c   1.000
_cell.angle_alpha   90.00
_cell.angle_beta   90.00
_cell.angle_gamma   90.00
#
_symmetry.space_group_name_H-M   'P 1'
#
loop_
_entity.id
_entity.type
_entity.pdbx_description
1 polymer ?
#
loop_
_entity_poly.entity_id
_entity_poly.type
_entity_poly.pdbx_seq_one_letter_code
_entity_poly.pdbx_strand_id
1 'polypeptide(L)'
;MRVVSVVSTKGGVGKTTVAANLGGLLADAGLRVLLLDLDSQPTLSSYYALSQKADVGAYEFIALTCWRQHRLKLMVNTSRVGR
;
A
#
# COMPACT_ATOMS: atom_id res chain seq x y z
N MET A 1 12.08 4.55 -11.05
CA MET A 1 11.11 3.98 -10.09
C MET A 1 10.69 2.63 -10.61
N ARG A 2 10.70 1.58 -9.79
CA ARG A 2 10.22 0.23 -10.18
C ARG A 2 8.87 -0.01 -9.53
N VAL A 3 7.93 -0.58 -10.28
CA VAL A 3 6.57 -0.90 -9.82
C VAL A 3 6.34 -2.39 -9.99
N VAL A 4 5.86 -3.04 -8.93
CA VAL A 4 5.53 -4.47 -8.93
C VAL A 4 4.10 -4.59 -8.43
N SER A 5 3.27 -5.33 -9.16
CA SER A 5 1.87 -5.57 -8.82
C SER A 5 1.67 -7.04 -8.48
N VAL A 6 1.12 -7.31 -7.30
CA VAL A 6 0.73 -8.67 -6.87
C VAL A 6 -0.79 -8.76 -6.98
N VAL A 7 -1.27 -9.45 -8.02
CA VAL A 7 -2.70 -9.48 -8.38
C VAL A 7 -3.18 -10.93 -8.49
N SER A 8 -4.39 -11.19 -7.99
CA SER A 8 -5.09 -12.47 -8.17
C SER A 8 -6.57 -12.29 -7.84
N THR A 9 -7.41 -12.92 -8.67
CA THR A 9 -8.88 -12.91 -8.59
C THR A 9 -9.44 -13.77 -7.46
N LYS A 10 -8.62 -14.65 -6.87
CA LYS A 10 -9.03 -15.55 -5.78
C LYS A 10 -8.65 -14.97 -4.41
N GLY A 11 -9.58 -15.06 -3.46
CA GLY A 11 -9.33 -14.73 -2.05
C GLY A 11 -8.43 -15.78 -1.36
N GLY A 12 -7.64 -15.36 -0.37
CA GLY A 12 -6.85 -16.28 0.46
C GLY A 12 -5.61 -16.92 -0.21
N VAL A 13 -5.20 -16.48 -1.41
CA VAL A 13 -4.01 -17.02 -2.10
C VAL A 13 -2.68 -16.40 -1.65
N GLY A 14 -2.70 -15.58 -0.59
CA GLY A 14 -1.49 -14.98 -0.02
C GLY A 14 -0.96 -13.73 -0.73
N LYS A 15 -1.75 -13.05 -1.58
CA LYS A 15 -1.33 -11.79 -2.26
C LYS A 15 -0.71 -10.78 -1.31
N THR A 16 -1.45 -10.43 -0.26
CA THR A 16 -1.03 -9.45 0.75
C THR A 16 0.17 -9.93 1.53
N THR A 17 0.22 -11.22 1.86
CA THR A 17 1.36 -11.84 2.57
C THR A 17 2.64 -11.75 1.73
N VAL A 18 2.57 -12.05 0.44
CA VAL A 18 3.71 -11.94 -0.47
C VAL A 18 4.13 -10.48 -0.63
N ALA A 19 3.17 -9.57 -0.85
CA ALA A 19 3.45 -8.13 -0.97
C ALA A 19 4.09 -7.55 0.30
N ALA A 20 3.58 -7.91 1.48
CA ALA A 20 4.12 -7.47 2.76
C ALA A 20 5.57 -7.94 2.94
N ASN A 21 5.83 -9.25 2.81
CA ASN A 21 7.17 -9.80 3.03
C ASN A 21 8.18 -9.28 2.00
N LEU A 22 7.80 -9.21 0.71
CA LEU A 22 8.69 -8.66 -0.32
C LEU A 22 9.01 -7.19 -0.03
N GLY A 23 8.01 -6.39 0.36
CA GLY A 23 8.21 -4.99 0.71
C GLY A 23 9.10 -4.81 1.95
N GLY A 24 8.88 -5.61 2.99
CA GLY A 24 9.69 -5.62 4.20
C GLY A 24 11.16 -5.95 3.91
N LEU A 25 11.41 -7.05 3.18
CA LEU A 25 12.77 -7.46 2.81
C LEU A 25 13.50 -6.41 1.96
N LEU A 26 12.80 -5.76 1.03
CA LEU A 26 13.38 -4.68 0.23
C LEU A 26 13.67 -3.44 1.08
N ALA A 27 12.81 -3.11 2.05
CA ALA A 27 13.04 -2.01 2.98
C ALA A 27 14.24 -2.29 3.89
N ASP A 28 14.36 -3.51 4.43
CA ASP A 28 15.48 -3.96 5.25
C ASP A 28 16.80 -3.95 4.47
N ALA A 29 16.76 -4.20 3.16
CA ALA A 29 17.89 -4.04 2.25
C ALA A 29 18.26 -2.56 1.97
N GLY A 30 17.63 -1.60 2.63
CA GLY A 30 17.90 -0.16 2.52
C GLY A 30 17.22 0.51 1.33
N LEU A 31 16.30 -0.17 0.64
CA LEU A 31 15.55 0.43 -0.47
C LEU A 31 14.36 1.23 0.05
N ARG A 32 14.05 2.32 -0.65
CA ARG A 32 12.82 3.06 -0.40
C ARG A 32 11.65 2.29 -1.01
N VAL A 33 10.80 1.74 -0.16
CA VAL A 33 9.64 0.94 -0.56
C VAL A 33 8.36 1.71 -0.23
N LEU A 34 7.40 1.61 -1.14
CA LEU A 34 6.02 2.04 -0.94
C LEU A 34 5.13 0.82 -1.18
N LEU A 35 4.39 0.43 -0.17
CA LEU A 35 3.36 -0.60 -0.26
C LEU A 35 1.97 0.03 -0.41
N LEU A 36 1.23 -0.38 -1.43
CA LEU A 36 -0.13 0.07 -1.71
C LEU A 36 -1.08 -1.11 -1.56
N ASP A 37 -2.08 -0.97 -0.68
CA ASP A 37 -3.17 -1.92 -0.52
C ASP A 37 -4.39 -1.40 -1.30
N LEU A 38 -4.81 -2.14 -2.31
CA LEU A 38 -5.96 -1.82 -3.17
C LEU A 38 -7.05 -2.89 -3.06
N ASP A 39 -6.98 -3.77 -2.06
CA ASP A 39 -8.03 -4.74 -1.79
C ASP A 39 -9.17 -4.10 -0.97
N SER A 40 -10.38 -4.61 -1.11
CA SER A 40 -11.54 -4.13 -0.33
C SER A 40 -11.40 -4.44 1.16
N GLN A 41 -10.62 -5.47 1.49
CA GLN A 41 -10.22 -5.80 2.85
C GLN A 41 -8.77 -5.34 3.09
N PRO A 42 -8.53 -4.30 3.93
CA PRO A 42 -7.21 -3.68 4.11
C PRO A 42 -6.28 -4.53 4.99
N THR A 43 -6.01 -5.75 4.56
CA THR A 43 -5.23 -6.75 5.31
C THR A 43 -3.77 -6.31 5.46
N LEU A 44 -3.24 -5.45 4.59
CA LEU A 44 -1.86 -5.00 4.72
C LEU A 44 -1.61 -4.16 5.98
N SER A 45 -2.64 -3.44 6.43
CA SER A 45 -2.58 -2.62 7.63
C SER A 45 -2.47 -3.43 8.93
N SER A 46 -2.74 -4.75 8.89
CA SER A 46 -2.47 -5.64 10.03
C SER A 46 -1.02 -6.09 10.10
N TYR A 47 -0.28 -6.06 8.98
CA TYR A 47 1.17 -6.34 8.96
C TYR A 47 1.98 -5.11 9.38
N TYR A 48 1.57 -3.94 8.90
CA TYR A 48 2.26 -2.68 9.17
C TYR A 48 1.29 -1.63 9.70
N ALA A 49 1.49 -1.23 10.96
CA ALA A 49 0.69 -0.20 11.59
C ALA A 49 0.78 1.12 10.81
N LEU A 50 -0.38 1.74 10.59
CA LEU A 50 -0.47 3.02 9.92
C LEU A 50 -0.21 4.15 10.94
N SER A 51 0.75 5.01 10.63
CA SER A 51 1.01 6.23 11.43
C SER A 51 -0.04 7.32 11.21
N GLN A 52 -0.68 7.31 10.06
CA GLN A 52 -1.77 8.22 9.69
C GLN A 52 -2.80 7.44 8.88
N LYS A 53 -4.08 7.72 9.14
CA LYS A 53 -5.20 7.18 8.39
C LYS A 53 -5.72 8.26 7.44
N ALA A 54 -5.94 7.91 6.18
CA ALA A 54 -6.54 8.81 5.21
C ALA A 54 -8.04 8.98 5.48
N ASP A 55 -8.57 10.15 5.09
CA ASP A 55 -10.00 10.47 5.23
C ASP A 55 -10.88 9.64 4.30
N VAL A 56 -10.32 9.18 3.17
CA VAL A 56 -11.01 8.41 2.13
C VAL A 56 -10.25 7.13 1.78
N GLY A 57 -10.99 6.10 1.36
CA GLY A 57 -10.41 4.83 0.89
C GLY A 57 -9.82 4.93 -0.52
N ALA A 58 -9.07 3.90 -0.95
CA ALA A 58 -8.39 3.89 -2.25
C ALA A 58 -9.35 4.05 -3.44
N TYR A 59 -10.53 3.41 -3.39
CA TYR A 59 -11.56 3.56 -4.41
C TYR A 59 -12.01 5.01 -4.56
N GLU A 60 -12.41 5.64 -3.45
CA GLU A 60 -12.89 7.02 -3.45
C GLU A 60 -11.77 8.00 -3.82
N PHE A 61 -10.53 7.75 -3.37
CA PHE A 61 -9.38 8.52 -3.79
C PHE A 61 -9.22 8.51 -5.32
N ILE A 62 -9.22 7.33 -5.96
CA ILE A 62 -9.03 7.18 -7.41
C ILE A 62 -10.22 7.80 -8.17
N ALA A 63 -11.44 7.54 -7.71
CA ALA A 63 -12.65 8.09 -8.31
C ALA A 63 -12.69 9.62 -8.24
N LEU A 64 -12.30 10.21 -7.10
CA LEU A 64 -12.34 11.66 -6.89
C LEU A 64 -11.15 12.39 -7.52
N THR A 65 -9.94 11.81 -7.54
CA THR A 65 -8.78 12.45 -8.19
C THR A 65 -8.90 12.46 -9.71
N CYS A 66 -9.62 11.50 -10.31
CA CYS A 66 -9.93 11.56 -11.74
C CYS A 66 -10.91 12.70 -12.10
N TRP A 67 -11.65 13.24 -11.12
CA TRP A 67 -12.69 14.26 -11.34
C TRP A 67 -12.40 15.63 -10.73
N ARG A 68 -11.59 15.75 -9.68
CA ARG A 68 -11.19 17.03 -9.04
C ARG A 68 -9.67 17.18 -9.07
N GLN A 69 -9.18 18.23 -9.74
CA GLN A 69 -7.77 18.65 -9.80
C GLN A 69 -7.14 19.07 -8.44
N HIS A 70 -7.72 18.70 -7.30
CA HIS A 70 -7.20 19.06 -5.99
C HIS A 70 -6.40 17.93 -5.34
N ARG A 71 -5.27 18.34 -4.76
CA ARG A 71 -4.19 17.53 -4.19
C ARG A 71 -4.63 16.71 -2.98
N LEU A 72 -5.30 15.58 -3.21
CA LEU A 72 -5.59 14.59 -2.17
C LEU A 72 -4.29 13.87 -1.76
N LYS A 73 -4.08 13.70 -0.45
CA LYS A 73 -2.95 12.94 0.09
C LYS A 73 -3.28 11.45 0.03
N LEU A 74 -2.55 10.72 -0.80
CA LEU A 74 -2.56 9.27 -0.81
C LEU A 74 -1.81 8.74 0.41
N MET A 75 -2.35 7.73 1.06
CA MET A 75 -1.69 7.05 2.17
C MET A 75 -0.51 6.26 1.62
N VAL A 76 0.69 6.65 2.02
CA VAL A 76 1.95 6.03 1.60
C VAL A 76 2.59 5.55 2.89
N ASN A 77 2.59 4.25 3.15
CA ASN A 77 3.49 3.72 4.16
C ASN A 77 4.89 3.78 3.54
N THR A 78 5.61 4.88 3.80
CA THR A 78 7.05 4.92 3.64
C THR A 78 7.62 4.24 4.87
N SER A 79 7.79 2.94 4.82
CA SER A 79 8.57 2.26 5.82
C SER A 79 10.04 2.69 5.64
N ARG A 80 10.45 3.74 6.35
CA ARG A 80 11.83 3.82 6.83
C ARG A 80 11.89 2.85 8.00
N VAL A 81 12.07 1.56 7.70
CA VAL A 81 12.61 0.64 8.70
C VAL A 81 14.09 1.02 8.82
N GLY A 82 14.37 1.99 9.68
CA GLY A 82 15.73 2.42 10.00
C GLY A 82 15.98 2.14 11.47
N ARG A 83 16.93 1.23 11.72
CA ARG A 83 17.67 0.93 12.97
C ARG A 83 17.03 1.32 14.29
#